data_AF-A0A544XEX8-F1
#
_entry.id   AF-A0A544XEX8-F1
#
_cell.length_a   1.000
_cell.length_b   1.000
_cell.length_c   1.000
_cell.angle_alpha   90.00
_cell.angle_beta   90.00
_cell.angle_gamma   90.00
#
_symmetry.space_group_name_H-M   'P 1'
#
loop_
_entity.id
_entity.type
_entity.pdbx_description
1 polymer ?
#
loop_
_entity_poly.entity_id
_entity_poly.type
_entity_poly.pdbx_seq_one_letter_code
_entity_poly.pdbx_strand_id
1 'polypeptide(L)'
;TGAGYVEEAAAWRSWLLRAIAGRPEDIQVLYGVAGERRLPEMTLDWLSGYENSTPVRIGNGAAAQLQLDIYGEVVDALYQARKQGMPPDNHAWALVTKVMEFFEHNWDQPDEGLWEVRGPRRHFVHSKVMAWVAADRMVRVIEELGRRGDVERWRALRDRIHAEVCDKGYDPERNTFTQSYGSRELDAALLQIPIVGFLPPDDPRVIGTVEAIERELMTDGFVLRYPLAE
;
A
#
# COMPACT_ATOMS: atom_id res chain seq x y z
N THR A 1 13.66 3.80 13.88
CA THR A 1 14.96 3.12 14.00
C THR A 1 14.86 1.81 13.22
N GLY A 2 15.82 1.51 12.33
CA GLY A 2 15.88 0.21 11.67
C GLY A 2 16.41 -0.89 12.60
N ALA A 3 16.06 -2.16 12.35
CA ALA A 3 16.52 -3.29 13.14
C ALA A 3 18.01 -3.68 12.90
N GLY A 4 18.73 -2.96 12.01
CA GLY A 4 20.17 -3.14 11.76
C GLY A 4 20.53 -4.19 10.71
N TYR A 5 19.56 -4.96 10.21
CA TYR A 5 19.72 -6.03 9.21
C TYR A 5 19.87 -5.50 7.77
N VAL A 6 20.98 -4.80 7.50
CA VAL A 6 21.23 -4.13 6.21
C VAL A 6 21.50 -5.12 5.08
N GLU A 7 22.16 -6.25 5.37
CA GLU A 7 22.48 -7.28 4.38
C GLU A 7 21.21 -7.99 3.89
N GLU A 8 20.31 -8.33 4.81
CA GLU A 8 19.02 -8.94 4.54
C GLU A 8 18.13 -7.99 3.74
N ALA A 9 18.10 -6.70 4.12
CA ALA A 9 17.38 -5.69 3.35
C ALA A 9 17.94 -5.56 1.92
N ALA A 10 19.26 -5.66 1.74
CA ALA A 10 19.89 -5.59 0.42
C ALA A 10 19.59 -6.83 -0.42
N ALA A 11 19.55 -8.01 0.21
CA ALA A 11 19.15 -9.26 -0.42
C ALA A 11 17.68 -9.22 -0.86
N TRP A 12 16.78 -8.74 0.02
CA TRP A 12 15.37 -8.54 -0.29
C TRP A 12 15.17 -7.55 -1.44
N ARG A 13 15.84 -6.39 -1.41
CA ARG A 13 15.83 -5.44 -2.53
C ARG A 13 16.25 -6.11 -3.83
N SER A 14 17.34 -6.86 -3.81
CA SER A 14 17.86 -7.53 -5.00
C SER A 14 16.88 -8.58 -5.54
N TRP A 15 16.18 -9.29 -4.66
CA TRP A 15 15.08 -10.18 -5.03
C TRP A 15 13.92 -9.40 -5.66
N LEU A 16 13.48 -8.32 -5.01
CA LEU A 16 12.38 -7.49 -5.49
C LEU A 16 12.64 -6.95 -6.89
N LEU A 17 13.83 -6.37 -7.12
CA LEU A 17 14.24 -5.85 -8.43
C LEU A 17 14.19 -6.92 -9.53
N ARG A 18 14.48 -8.19 -9.20
CA ARG A 18 14.34 -9.31 -10.15
C ARG A 18 12.88 -9.71 -10.35
N ALA A 19 12.09 -9.78 -9.27
CA ALA A 19 10.69 -10.17 -9.30
C ALA A 19 9.84 -9.19 -10.11
N ILE A 20 10.05 -7.89 -9.92
CA ILE A 20 9.31 -6.81 -10.59
C ILE A 20 9.97 -6.34 -11.89
N ALA A 21 11.07 -6.98 -12.31
CA ALA A 21 11.68 -6.69 -13.61
C ALA A 21 10.67 -6.91 -14.74
N GLY A 22 10.65 -6.02 -15.73
CA GLY A 22 9.72 -6.09 -16.85
C GLY A 22 8.85 -4.85 -16.96
N ARG A 23 7.56 -5.05 -17.26
CA ARG A 23 6.60 -3.96 -17.45
C ARG A 23 6.03 -3.51 -16.09
N PRO A 24 5.93 -2.19 -15.82
CA PRO A 24 5.30 -1.66 -14.60
C PRO A 24 3.88 -2.16 -14.32
N GLU A 25 3.10 -2.43 -15.37
CA GLU A 25 1.74 -2.98 -15.25
C GLU A 25 1.69 -4.45 -14.82
N ASP A 26 2.82 -5.17 -14.88
CA ASP A 26 2.91 -6.58 -14.48
C ASP A 26 3.39 -6.77 -13.03
N ILE A 27 3.44 -5.69 -12.23
CA ILE A 27 3.73 -5.78 -10.79
C ILE A 27 2.54 -6.47 -10.11
N GLN A 28 2.83 -7.49 -9.31
CA GLN A 28 1.85 -8.28 -8.57
C GLN A 28 2.01 -8.02 -7.08
N VAL A 29 0.90 -8.12 -6.34
CA VAL A 29 0.93 -8.12 -4.87
C VAL A 29 1.72 -9.31 -4.31
N LEU A 30 1.74 -10.43 -5.03
CA LEU A 30 2.31 -11.69 -4.56
C LEU A 30 3.19 -12.35 -5.61
N TYR A 31 4.31 -12.90 -5.12
CA TYR A 31 5.22 -13.75 -5.87
C TYR A 31 5.51 -15.02 -5.07
N GLY A 32 5.86 -16.11 -5.77
CA GLY A 32 6.52 -17.24 -5.14
C GLY A 32 7.88 -16.84 -4.55
N VAL A 33 8.41 -17.63 -3.61
CA VAL A 33 9.65 -17.31 -2.90
C VAL A 33 10.84 -17.15 -3.87
N ALA A 34 10.85 -17.86 -5.01
CA ALA A 34 11.88 -17.71 -6.03
C ALA A 34 11.53 -16.67 -7.12
N GLY A 35 10.44 -15.91 -6.94
CA GLY A 35 9.97 -14.87 -7.87
C GLY A 35 8.94 -15.36 -8.89
N GLU A 36 8.33 -16.53 -8.69
CA GLU A 36 7.32 -17.07 -9.59
C GLU A 36 6.07 -16.19 -9.64
N ARG A 37 5.62 -15.85 -10.85
CA ARG A 37 4.44 -15.02 -11.10
C ARG A 37 3.13 -15.80 -11.21
N ARG A 38 3.24 -17.08 -11.55
CA ARG A 38 2.09 -17.94 -11.84
C ARG A 38 1.68 -18.68 -10.58
N LEU A 39 0.69 -18.15 -9.88
CA LEU A 39 0.19 -18.67 -8.59
C LEU A 39 -1.30 -19.04 -8.70
N PRO A 40 -1.67 -20.04 -9.54
CA PRO A 40 -3.06 -20.36 -9.80
C PRO A 40 -3.73 -20.86 -8.52
N GLU A 41 -4.87 -20.26 -8.18
CA GLU A 41 -5.70 -20.73 -7.09
C GLU A 41 -6.54 -21.94 -7.53
N MET A 42 -6.58 -22.99 -6.71
CA MET A 42 -7.47 -24.13 -6.91
C MET A 42 -8.00 -24.67 -5.59
N THR A 43 -9.19 -25.27 -5.62
CA THR A 43 -9.77 -25.96 -4.47
C THR A 43 -9.35 -27.41 -4.42
N LEU A 44 -9.16 -27.93 -3.21
CA LEU A 44 -8.85 -29.33 -2.94
C LEU A 44 -10.05 -29.95 -2.22
N ASP A 45 -11.08 -30.31 -2.98
CA ASP A 45 -12.39 -30.73 -2.45
C ASP A 45 -12.31 -32.03 -1.62
N TRP A 46 -11.20 -32.77 -1.72
CA TRP A 46 -10.95 -34.00 -0.96
C TRP A 46 -10.28 -33.77 0.40
N LEU A 47 -9.89 -32.53 0.73
CA LEU A 47 -9.28 -32.19 2.01
C LEU A 47 -10.27 -31.43 2.90
N SER A 48 -10.32 -31.82 4.17
CA SER A 48 -10.99 -31.02 5.21
C SER A 48 -10.00 -29.99 5.75
N GLY A 49 -10.42 -28.72 5.80
CA GLY A 49 -9.61 -27.65 6.40
C GLY A 49 -9.59 -27.71 7.92
N TYR A 50 -8.83 -26.80 8.53
CA TYR A 50 -8.87 -26.61 9.98
C TYR A 50 -10.31 -26.38 10.46
N GLU A 51 -10.71 -27.09 11.51
CA GLU A 51 -12.10 -27.11 12.03
C GLU A 51 -13.19 -27.39 10.98
N ASN A 52 -12.89 -28.26 10.00
CA ASN A 52 -13.78 -28.58 8.87
C ASN A 52 -14.12 -27.39 7.96
N SER A 53 -13.28 -26.36 7.97
CA SER A 53 -13.42 -25.22 7.06
C SER A 53 -13.35 -25.67 5.61
N THR A 54 -14.27 -25.17 4.79
CA THR A 54 -14.31 -25.44 3.35
C THR A 54 -14.59 -24.16 2.56
N PRO A 55 -14.03 -24.03 1.34
CA PRO A 55 -13.13 -24.99 0.69
C PRO A 55 -11.66 -24.77 1.09
N VAL A 56 -10.88 -25.86 1.07
CA VAL A 56 -9.41 -25.81 1.16
C VAL A 56 -8.86 -25.31 -0.17
N ARG A 57 -8.00 -24.29 -0.14
CA ARG A 57 -7.38 -23.69 -1.33
C ARG A 57 -5.87 -23.80 -1.28
N ILE A 58 -5.26 -23.94 -2.46
CA ILE A 58 -3.83 -23.73 -2.68
C ILE A 58 -3.63 -22.69 -3.77
N GLY A 59 -2.44 -22.08 -3.82
CA GLY A 59 -2.19 -20.88 -4.62
C GLY A 59 -2.73 -19.62 -3.94
N ASN A 60 -2.83 -18.53 -4.69
CA ASN A 60 -3.44 -17.30 -4.17
C ASN A 60 -4.07 -16.49 -5.32
N GLY A 61 -5.40 -16.33 -5.27
CA GLY A 61 -6.15 -15.55 -6.25
C GLY A 61 -5.80 -14.07 -6.31
N ALA A 62 -5.18 -13.52 -5.25
CA ALA A 62 -4.71 -12.14 -5.20
C ALA A 62 -3.61 -11.85 -6.23
N ALA A 63 -2.91 -12.87 -6.72
CA ALA A 63 -1.87 -12.71 -7.75
C ALA A 63 -2.38 -12.09 -9.08
N ALA A 64 -3.70 -12.07 -9.31
CA ALA A 64 -4.36 -11.43 -10.45
C ALA A 64 -5.09 -10.11 -10.10
N GLN A 65 -5.09 -9.71 -8.83
CA GLN A 65 -5.73 -8.48 -8.38
C GLN A 65 -4.90 -7.25 -8.73
N LEU A 66 -5.57 -6.12 -8.96
CA LEU A 66 -4.92 -4.82 -9.01
C LEU A 66 -4.87 -4.26 -7.57
N GLN A 67 -3.68 -4.00 -7.08
CA GLN A 67 -3.50 -3.37 -5.77
C GLN A 67 -2.59 -2.17 -5.95
N LEU A 68 -3.12 -0.97 -5.73
CA LEU A 68 -2.39 0.27 -6.01
C LEU A 68 -1.47 0.68 -4.86
N ASP A 69 -1.70 0.16 -3.66
CA ASP A 69 -0.86 0.36 -2.49
C ASP A 69 0.55 -0.22 -2.64
N ILE A 70 0.71 -1.32 -3.39
CA ILE A 70 2.03 -1.96 -3.61
C ILE A 70 3.07 -0.99 -4.20
N TYR A 71 2.64 -0.02 -5.01
CA TYR A 71 3.53 1.01 -5.55
C TYR A 71 4.08 1.91 -4.44
N GLY A 72 3.22 2.31 -3.49
CA GLY A 72 3.62 3.03 -2.29
C GLY A 72 4.57 2.22 -1.41
N GLU A 73 4.24 0.95 -1.16
CA GLU A 73 5.05 0.06 -0.32
C GLU A 73 6.46 -0.16 -0.90
N VAL A 74 6.56 -0.45 -2.20
CA VAL A 74 7.84 -0.66 -2.88
C VAL A 74 8.71 0.60 -2.81
N VAL A 75 8.15 1.77 -3.13
CA VAL A 75 8.93 3.02 -3.15
C VAL A 75 9.30 3.46 -1.73
N ASP A 76 8.41 3.29 -0.74
CA ASP A 76 8.71 3.56 0.66
C ASP A 76 9.80 2.64 1.20
N ALA A 77 9.71 1.33 0.97
CA ALA A 77 10.73 0.38 1.42
C ALA A 77 12.12 0.74 0.86
N LEU A 78 12.21 1.13 -0.42
CA LEU A 78 13.45 1.56 -1.04
C LEU A 78 13.97 2.89 -0.48
N TYR A 79 13.08 3.85 -0.21
CA TYR A 79 13.41 5.11 0.45
C TYR A 79 13.95 4.87 1.87
N GLN A 80 13.25 4.08 2.68
CA GLN A 80 13.66 3.75 4.04
C GLN A 80 15.00 3.02 4.05
N ALA A 81 15.20 2.03 3.17
CA ALA A 81 16.47 1.33 3.04
C ALA A 81 17.64 2.30 2.79
N ARG A 82 17.45 3.29 1.91
CA ARG A 82 18.46 4.34 1.65
C ARG A 82 18.68 5.24 2.87
N LYS A 83 17.63 5.63 3.60
CA LYS A 83 17.74 6.42 4.84
C LYS A 83 18.47 5.66 5.95
N GLN A 84 18.36 4.34 5.99
CA GLN A 84 19.06 3.46 6.94
C GLN A 84 20.49 3.08 6.50
N GLY A 85 21.03 3.71 5.45
CA GLY A 85 22.44 3.57 5.07
C GLY A 85 22.74 2.54 3.97
N MET A 86 21.74 1.87 3.40
CA MET A 86 21.95 1.01 2.24
C MET A 86 22.50 1.84 1.07
N PRO A 87 23.54 1.41 0.33
CA PRO A 87 24.15 2.23 -0.72
C PRO A 87 23.20 2.55 -1.89
N PRO A 88 23.45 3.66 -2.62
CA PRO A 88 22.66 4.01 -3.79
C PRO A 88 22.80 2.95 -4.88
N ASP A 89 21.69 2.61 -5.52
CA ASP A 89 21.65 1.69 -6.66
C ASP A 89 20.97 2.38 -7.85
N ASN A 90 21.69 2.52 -8.97
CA ASN A 90 21.18 3.20 -10.17
C ASN A 90 20.16 2.35 -10.93
N HIS A 91 20.25 1.02 -10.87
CA HIS A 91 19.27 0.13 -11.48
C HIS A 91 17.96 0.19 -10.72
N ALA A 92 18.01 0.17 -9.38
CA ALA A 92 16.83 0.37 -8.55
C ALA A 92 16.15 1.71 -8.83
N TRP A 93 16.93 2.79 -8.94
CA TRP A 93 16.39 4.12 -9.25
C TRP A 93 15.74 4.19 -10.63
N ALA A 94 16.38 3.64 -11.65
CA ALA A 94 15.83 3.61 -13.01
C ALA A 94 14.53 2.79 -13.07
N LEU A 95 14.46 1.67 -12.34
CA LEU A 95 13.25 0.85 -12.26
C LEU A 95 12.12 1.60 -11.56
N VAL A 96 12.37 2.17 -10.38
CA VAL A 96 11.38 2.98 -9.64
C VAL A 96 10.87 4.13 -10.48
N THR A 97 11.75 4.82 -11.22
CA THR A 97 11.34 5.93 -12.08
C THR A 97 10.34 5.47 -13.15
N LYS A 98 10.62 4.35 -13.84
CA LYS A 98 9.71 3.76 -14.83
C LYS A 98 8.39 3.29 -14.22
N VAL A 99 8.46 2.69 -13.04
CA VAL A 99 7.27 2.26 -12.28
C VAL A 99 6.39 3.47 -11.95
N MET A 100 7.00 4.57 -11.52
CA MET A 100 6.29 5.80 -11.17
C MET A 100 5.75 6.55 -12.40
N GLU A 101 6.42 6.49 -13.54
CA GLU A 101 5.90 7.04 -14.81
C GLU A 101 4.60 6.34 -15.25
N PHE A 102 4.53 5.02 -15.10
CA PHE A 102 3.28 4.28 -15.29
C PHE A 102 2.26 4.66 -14.22
N PHE A 103 2.66 4.65 -12.96
CA PHE A 103 1.78 4.91 -11.82
C PHE A 103 1.07 6.27 -11.89
N GLU A 104 1.76 7.33 -12.31
CA GLU A 104 1.18 8.68 -12.45
C GLU A 104 -0.09 8.72 -13.32
N HIS A 105 -0.21 7.80 -14.27
CA HIS A 105 -1.34 7.70 -15.20
C HIS A 105 -2.39 6.67 -14.77
N ASN A 106 -2.16 5.92 -13.68
CA ASN A 106 -3.00 4.78 -13.29
C ASN A 106 -3.44 4.81 -11.81
N TRP A 107 -2.87 5.70 -11.00
CA TRP A 107 -3.15 5.77 -9.55
C TRP A 107 -4.62 6.04 -9.22
N ASP A 108 -5.40 6.64 -10.12
CA ASP A 108 -6.77 7.08 -9.89
C ASP A 108 -7.80 5.96 -10.06
N GLN A 109 -7.42 4.80 -10.60
CA GLN A 109 -8.30 3.65 -10.79
C GLN A 109 -8.81 3.02 -9.48
N PRO A 110 -9.99 2.38 -9.48
CA PRO A 110 -10.39 1.54 -8.34
C PRO A 110 -9.55 0.25 -8.31
N ASP A 111 -9.32 -0.30 -7.12
CA ASP A 111 -8.47 -1.46 -6.87
C ASP A 111 -9.11 -2.41 -5.84
N GLU A 112 -8.42 -3.51 -5.50
CA GLU A 112 -8.91 -4.56 -4.60
C GLU A 112 -8.55 -4.34 -3.12
N GLY A 113 -7.69 -3.35 -2.83
CA GLY A 113 -7.26 -2.98 -1.48
C GLY A 113 -6.38 -4.03 -0.78
N LEU A 114 -5.71 -3.60 0.29
CA LEU A 114 -4.75 -4.40 1.09
C LEU A 114 -5.35 -5.73 1.59
N TRP A 115 -6.64 -5.74 1.91
CA TRP A 115 -7.28 -6.89 2.55
C TRP A 115 -7.68 -8.01 1.60
N GLU A 116 -7.33 -7.91 0.31
CA GLU A 116 -7.63 -8.91 -0.72
C GLU A 116 -9.12 -9.30 -0.73
N VAL A 117 -10.00 -8.34 -0.42
CA VAL A 117 -11.43 -8.61 -0.24
C VAL A 117 -11.99 -9.12 -1.57
N ARG A 118 -12.67 -10.27 -1.54
CA ARG A 118 -13.33 -10.83 -2.71
C ARG A 118 -14.61 -10.05 -3.00
N GLY A 119 -14.46 -8.88 -3.60
CA GLY A 119 -15.53 -7.93 -3.91
C GLY A 119 -15.20 -7.07 -5.13
N PRO A 120 -16.08 -6.11 -5.49
CA PRO A 120 -15.81 -5.18 -6.57
C PRO A 120 -14.64 -4.27 -6.21
N ARG A 121 -13.91 -3.83 -7.24
CA ARG A 121 -12.89 -2.79 -7.08
C ARG A 121 -13.51 -1.50 -6.56
N ARG A 122 -12.82 -0.82 -5.66
CA ARG A 122 -13.25 0.47 -5.08
C ARG A 122 -12.07 1.43 -5.02
N HIS A 123 -12.34 2.71 -4.82
CA HIS A 123 -11.28 3.65 -4.47
C HIS A 123 -11.02 3.56 -2.96
N PHE A 124 -10.27 2.54 -2.53
CA PHE A 124 -9.91 2.37 -1.13
C PHE A 124 -9.03 3.51 -0.64
N VAL A 125 -9.38 4.12 0.49
CA VAL A 125 -8.65 5.29 0.99
C VAL A 125 -7.21 4.93 1.34
N HIS A 126 -6.99 3.75 1.94
CA HIS A 126 -5.63 3.24 2.18
C HIS A 126 -4.81 3.18 0.88
N SER A 127 -5.34 2.60 -0.19
CA SER A 127 -4.66 2.52 -1.48
C SER A 127 -4.30 3.90 -2.04
N LYS A 128 -5.18 4.90 -1.85
CA LYS A 128 -4.93 6.28 -2.29
C LYS A 128 -3.94 7.02 -1.39
N VAL A 129 -3.91 6.71 -0.09
CA VAL A 129 -2.86 7.17 0.82
C VAL A 129 -1.50 6.59 0.41
N MET A 130 -1.43 5.30 0.07
CA MET A 130 -0.21 4.68 -0.41
C MET A 130 0.20 5.18 -1.81
N ALA A 131 -0.77 5.57 -2.64
CA ALA A 131 -0.49 6.32 -3.87
C ALA A 131 0.20 7.67 -3.60
N TRP A 132 -0.27 8.40 -2.58
CA TRP A 132 0.39 9.62 -2.13
C TRP A 132 1.80 9.32 -1.61
N VAL A 133 1.99 8.24 -0.85
CA VAL A 133 3.31 7.82 -0.35
C VAL A 133 4.28 7.61 -1.52
N ALA A 134 3.85 6.92 -2.57
CA ALA A 134 4.68 6.69 -3.76
C ALA A 134 5.20 8.01 -4.35
N ALA A 135 4.32 9.01 -4.53
CA ALA A 135 4.68 10.32 -5.04
C ALA A 135 5.56 11.12 -4.05
N ASP A 136 5.22 11.10 -2.76
CA ASP A 136 6.00 11.77 -1.73
C ASP A 136 7.43 11.23 -1.63
N ARG A 137 7.60 9.91 -1.70
CA ARG A 137 8.94 9.31 -1.67
C ARG A 137 9.75 9.66 -2.90
N MET A 138 9.14 9.84 -4.07
CA MET A 138 9.87 10.37 -5.23
C MET A 138 10.42 11.77 -4.97
N VAL A 139 9.61 12.67 -4.38
CA VAL A 139 10.05 14.02 -3.98
C VAL A 139 11.20 13.93 -2.99
N ARG A 140 11.04 13.16 -1.91
CA ARG A 140 12.03 13.04 -0.83
C ARG A 140 13.33 12.37 -1.29
N VAL A 141 13.28 11.40 -2.19
CA VAL A 141 14.49 10.78 -2.75
C VAL A 141 15.29 11.79 -3.59
N ILE A 142 14.62 12.71 -4.31
CA ILE A 142 15.29 13.75 -5.09
C ILE A 142 15.90 14.80 -4.15
N GLU A 143 15.13 15.32 -3.20
CA GLU A 143 15.52 16.42 -2.32
C GLU A 143 16.48 16.01 -1.20
N GLU A 144 16.19 14.91 -0.51
CA GLU A 144 16.95 14.49 0.67
C GLU A 144 18.12 13.57 0.32
N LEU A 145 18.00 12.78 -0.75
CA LEU A 145 18.96 11.73 -1.11
C LEU A 145 19.75 12.02 -2.38
N GLY A 146 19.58 13.21 -2.97
CA GLY A 146 20.38 13.72 -4.07
C GLY A 146 20.20 12.98 -5.40
N ARG A 147 19.05 12.33 -5.62
CA ARG A 147 18.74 11.75 -6.94
C ARG A 147 18.31 12.84 -7.92
N ARG A 148 18.57 12.61 -9.20
CA ARG A 148 18.07 13.47 -10.28
C ARG A 148 16.69 13.01 -10.71
N GLY A 149 15.78 13.96 -10.92
CA GLY A 149 14.43 13.74 -11.41
C GLY A 149 13.64 15.04 -11.46
N ASP A 150 12.45 14.98 -12.07
CA ASP A 150 11.53 16.12 -12.12
C ASP A 150 10.76 16.24 -10.81
N VAL A 151 11.33 16.95 -9.85
CA VAL A 151 10.75 17.09 -8.51
C VAL A 151 9.39 17.81 -8.54
N GLU A 152 9.21 18.77 -9.45
CA GLU A 152 7.97 19.54 -9.55
C GLU A 152 6.81 18.68 -10.08
N ARG A 153 7.08 17.79 -11.05
CA ARG A 153 6.10 16.78 -11.49
C ARG A 153 5.62 15.92 -10.33
N TRP A 154 6.53 15.41 -9.50
CA TRP A 154 6.17 14.54 -8.38
C TRP A 154 5.48 15.28 -7.23
N ARG A 155 5.86 16.54 -6.97
CA ARG A 155 5.15 17.43 -6.03
C ARG A 155 3.71 17.67 -6.49
N ALA A 156 3.51 18.00 -7.76
CA ALA A 156 2.18 18.20 -8.32
C ALA A 156 1.30 16.95 -8.22
N LEU A 157 1.85 15.77 -8.52
CA LEU A 157 1.15 14.49 -8.35
C LEU A 157 0.79 14.25 -6.87
N ARG A 158 1.76 14.38 -5.96
CA ARG A 158 1.58 14.21 -4.52
C ARG A 158 0.46 15.13 -4.00
N ASP A 159 0.53 16.41 -4.31
CA ASP A 159 -0.40 17.40 -3.80
C ASP A 159 -1.82 17.18 -4.36
N ARG A 160 -1.93 16.74 -5.62
CA ARG A 160 -3.21 16.32 -6.24
C ARG A 160 -3.83 15.12 -5.52
N ILE A 161 -3.06 14.06 -5.27
CA ILE A 161 -3.54 12.87 -4.57
C ILE A 161 -3.95 13.22 -3.14
N HIS A 162 -3.14 14.04 -2.44
CA HIS A 162 -3.44 14.49 -1.09
C HIS A 162 -4.79 15.23 -1.02
N ALA A 163 -4.99 16.21 -1.92
CA ALA A 163 -6.23 16.96 -2.00
C ALA A 163 -7.43 16.05 -2.27
N GLU A 164 -7.31 15.12 -3.22
CA GLU A 164 -8.39 14.20 -3.56
C GLU A 164 -8.75 13.25 -2.40
N VAL A 165 -7.76 12.69 -1.70
CA VAL A 165 -7.99 11.82 -0.54
C VAL A 165 -8.66 12.59 0.59
N CYS A 166 -8.23 13.83 0.86
CA CYS A 166 -8.84 14.67 1.88
C CYS A 166 -10.29 15.06 1.55
N ASP A 167 -10.61 15.23 0.27
CA ASP A 167 -11.95 15.60 -0.20
C ASP A 167 -12.90 14.40 -0.26
N LYS A 168 -12.47 13.29 -0.87
CA LYS A 168 -13.34 12.14 -1.16
C LYS A 168 -13.27 11.02 -0.13
N GLY A 169 -12.19 10.93 0.64
CA GLY A 169 -11.93 9.85 1.59
C GLY A 169 -12.30 10.16 3.03
N TYR A 170 -12.59 11.42 3.34
CA TYR A 170 -12.91 11.88 4.68
C TYR A 170 -14.41 12.15 4.83
N ASP A 171 -15.00 11.64 5.91
CA ASP A 171 -16.37 11.92 6.32
C ASP A 171 -16.36 13.05 7.38
N PRO A 172 -16.73 14.30 7.02
CA PRO A 172 -16.74 15.41 7.96
C PRO A 172 -17.88 15.33 8.98
N GLU A 173 -18.95 14.58 8.71
CA GLU A 173 -20.04 14.41 9.68
C GLU A 173 -19.61 13.49 10.82
N ARG A 174 -18.85 12.45 10.50
CA ARG A 174 -18.33 11.47 11.47
C ARG A 174 -16.91 11.77 11.97
N ASN A 175 -16.28 12.80 11.41
CA ASN A 175 -14.90 13.20 11.69
C ASN A 175 -13.90 12.02 11.53
N THR A 176 -13.97 11.29 10.41
CA THR A 176 -13.13 10.10 10.20
C THR A 176 -12.87 9.84 8.72
N PHE A 177 -11.68 9.33 8.40
CA PHE A 177 -11.45 8.71 7.10
C PHE A 177 -12.21 7.38 7.00
N THR A 178 -12.76 7.10 5.82
CA THR A 178 -13.59 5.92 5.58
C THR A 178 -12.86 4.90 4.70
N GLN A 179 -13.34 3.66 4.66
CA GLN A 179 -12.68 2.55 3.98
C GLN A 179 -12.44 2.83 2.48
N SER A 180 -13.42 3.41 1.80
CA SER A 180 -13.34 3.75 0.38
C SER A 180 -14.18 4.98 0.08
N TYR A 181 -13.89 5.68 -1.02
CA TYR A 181 -14.63 6.88 -1.40
C TYR A 181 -16.15 6.63 -1.47
N GLY A 182 -16.91 7.49 -0.79
CA GLY A 182 -18.36 7.40 -0.68
C GLY A 182 -18.88 6.31 0.28
N SER A 183 -18.01 5.58 0.98
CA SER A 183 -18.39 4.63 2.03
C SER A 183 -18.58 5.33 3.37
N ARG A 184 -19.35 4.71 4.27
CA ARG A 184 -19.36 5.03 5.71
C ARG A 184 -18.65 3.97 6.54
N GLU A 185 -18.11 2.92 5.93
CA GLU A 185 -17.40 1.88 6.66
C GLU A 185 -16.04 2.38 7.15
N LEU A 186 -15.61 1.92 8.33
CA LEU A 186 -14.28 2.17 8.86
C LEU A 186 -13.27 1.13 8.35
N ASP A 187 -11.99 1.48 8.39
CA ASP A 187 -10.90 0.56 8.09
C ASP A 187 -9.69 0.86 8.97
N ALA A 188 -9.19 -0.14 9.69
CA ALA A 188 -8.04 -0.02 10.58
C ALA A 188 -6.73 0.30 9.82
N ALA A 189 -6.66 0.01 8.51
CA ALA A 189 -5.52 0.39 7.68
C ALA A 189 -5.29 1.92 7.67
N LEU A 190 -6.30 2.72 8.00
CA LEU A 190 -6.21 4.19 8.04
C LEU A 190 -5.41 4.71 9.24
N LEU A 191 -5.10 3.86 10.23
CA LEU A 191 -4.11 4.17 11.27
C LEU A 191 -2.69 4.37 10.70
N GLN A 192 -2.44 3.94 9.46
CA GLN A 192 -1.18 4.20 8.76
C GLN A 192 -1.01 5.67 8.36
N ILE A 193 -2.08 6.46 8.24
CA ILE A 193 -2.03 7.88 7.80
C ILE A 193 -0.92 8.69 8.49
N PRO A 194 -0.85 8.76 9.84
CA PRO A 194 0.22 9.48 10.52
C PRO A 194 1.57 8.77 10.47
N ILE A 195 1.59 7.44 10.34
CA ILE A 195 2.82 6.62 10.32
C ILE A 195 3.59 6.87 9.02
N VAL A 196 2.89 6.90 7.88
CA VAL A 196 3.50 7.14 6.57
C VAL A 196 3.74 8.62 6.28
N GLY A 197 3.19 9.50 7.13
CA GLY A 197 3.33 10.95 7.05
C GLY A 197 2.32 11.64 6.13
N PHE A 198 1.21 10.99 5.80
CA PHE A 198 0.16 11.55 4.94
C PHE A 198 -0.49 12.80 5.58
N LEU A 199 -0.75 12.73 6.89
CA LEU A 199 -1.16 13.85 7.73
C LEU A 199 -0.38 13.80 9.05
N PRO A 200 -0.16 14.94 9.72
CA PRO A 200 0.52 14.94 11.01
C PRO A 200 -0.37 14.29 12.09
N PRO A 201 0.23 13.69 13.14
CA PRO A 201 -0.51 12.96 14.17
C PRO A 201 -1.45 13.82 15.00
N ASP A 202 -1.23 15.14 15.04
CA ASP A 202 -2.08 16.12 15.71
C ASP A 202 -3.15 16.75 14.78
N ASP A 203 -3.25 16.30 13.53
CA ASP A 203 -4.34 16.73 12.64
C ASP A 203 -5.69 16.25 13.22
N PRO A 204 -6.70 17.14 13.35
CA PRO A 204 -8.01 16.76 13.89
C PRO A 204 -8.67 15.57 13.18
N ARG A 205 -8.41 15.41 11.88
CA ARG A 205 -8.94 14.29 11.07
C ARG A 205 -8.26 12.97 11.41
N VAL A 206 -6.96 13.01 11.75
CA VAL A 206 -6.23 11.83 12.23
C VAL A 206 -6.75 11.43 13.60
N ILE A 207 -6.85 12.39 14.53
CA ILE A 207 -7.38 12.16 15.88
C ILE A 207 -8.78 11.55 15.80
N GLY A 208 -9.69 12.16 15.04
CA GLY A 208 -11.05 11.65 14.87
C GLY A 208 -11.10 10.25 14.23
N THR A 209 -10.17 9.93 13.32
CA THR A 209 -10.05 8.58 12.75
C THR A 209 -9.61 7.56 13.79
N VAL A 210 -8.64 7.90 14.63
CA VAL A 210 -8.19 7.04 15.75
C VAL A 210 -9.35 6.80 16.73
N GLU A 211 -10.05 7.87 17.14
CA GLU A 211 -11.18 7.79 18.07
C GLU A 211 -12.36 6.96 17.50
N ALA A 212 -12.63 7.07 16.19
CA ALA A 212 -13.67 6.28 15.53
C ALA A 212 -13.30 4.79 15.49
N ILE A 213 -12.06 4.47 15.13
CA ILE A 213 -11.55 3.09 15.10
C ILE A 213 -11.53 2.50 16.51
N GLU A 214 -11.10 3.25 17.52
CA GLU A 214 -11.13 2.81 18.92
C GLU A 214 -12.56 2.49 19.38
N ARG A 215 -13.53 3.34 19.05
CA ARG A 215 -14.93 3.14 19.46
C ARG A 215 -15.61 1.96 18.76
N GLU A 216 -15.35 1.76 17.48
CA GLU A 216 -16.18 0.89 16.63
C GLU A 216 -15.45 -0.39 16.17
N LEU A 217 -14.11 -0.41 16.15
CA LEU A 217 -13.32 -1.57 15.73
C LEU A 217 -12.50 -2.19 16.87
N MET A 218 -12.39 -1.56 18.03
CA MET A 218 -11.67 -2.16 19.16
C MET A 218 -12.56 -3.08 19.99
N THR A 219 -12.05 -4.26 20.32
CA THR A 219 -12.67 -5.22 21.24
C THR A 219 -11.58 -5.79 22.14
N ASP A 220 -11.72 -5.60 23.46
CA ASP A 220 -10.77 -6.08 24.47
C ASP A 220 -9.29 -5.70 24.20
N GLY A 221 -9.06 -4.52 23.63
CA GLY A 221 -7.73 -4.01 23.27
C GLY A 221 -7.20 -4.50 21.93
N PHE A 222 -7.96 -5.30 21.18
CA PHE A 222 -7.65 -5.74 19.82
C PHE A 222 -8.45 -4.95 18.79
N VAL A 223 -7.83 -4.60 17.65
CA VAL A 223 -8.48 -3.81 16.60
C VAL A 223 -8.87 -4.73 15.43
N LEU A 224 -10.16 -4.75 15.09
CA LEU A 224 -10.69 -5.40 13.89
C LEU A 224 -10.24 -4.66 12.63
N ARG A 225 -10.05 -5.38 11.53
CA ARG A 225 -9.63 -4.77 10.24
C ARG A 225 -10.67 -3.79 9.71
N TYR A 226 -11.93 -4.19 9.72
CA TYR A 226 -13.10 -3.44 9.28
C TYR A 226 -14.33 -4.08 9.96
N PRO A 227 -15.50 -3.41 9.96
CA PRO A 227 -16.70 -3.96 10.57
C PRO A 227 -17.06 -5.32 9.97
N LEU A 228 -17.34 -6.32 10.81
CA LEU A 228 -17.94 -7.55 10.33
C LEU A 228 -19.36 -7.20 9.88
N ALA A 229 -19.73 -7.58 8.65
CA ALA A 229 -21.13 -7.49 8.24
C ALA A 229 -21.98 -8.29 9.24
N GLU A 230 -23.04 -7.68 9.78
CA GLU A 230 -24.08 -8.40 10.52
C GLU A 230 -24.79 -9.44 9.64
#